data_AF-A0A1H3GLH5-F1
#
_entry.id   AF-A0A1H3GLH5-F1
#
_cell.length_a   1.000
_cell.length_b   1.000
_cell.length_c   1.000
_cell.angle_alpha   90.00
_cell.angle_beta   90.00
_cell.angle_gamma   90.00
#
_symmetry.space_group_name_H-M   'P 1'
#
loop_
_entity.id
_entity.type
_entity.pdbx_description
1 polymer ?
#
loop_
_entity_poly.entity_id
_entity_poly.type
_entity_poly.pdbx_seq_one_letter_code
_entity_poly.pdbx_strand_id
1 'polypeptide(L)'
;MVDGLSDLTEDIAEVIPDVDSRTGGQYGDGIGSENEERQIELLLDELREQDSRYQEVEREVPYPESAERCDLMLPDGTPVEAKLIRYWRANGDPEPNMYKHVFSPFHKNTLLTDAHSLTESEIGDRGGLLGLFYKRADDEPETVDALPSRYTAEDIADKIAKDVAYWYDVEASVCEISHFSGLQHTIHKQGAIISWIVE
;
A
#
# COMPACT_ATOMS: atom_id res chain seq x y z
N MET A 1 -1.73 -9.34 22.09
CA MET A 1 -2.46 -8.32 21.33
C MET A 1 -2.43 -8.80 19.91
N VAL A 2 -3.59 -8.95 19.30
CA VAL A 2 -3.70 -9.25 17.87
C VAL A 2 -3.33 -7.95 17.17
N ASP A 3 -2.33 -7.97 16.29
CA ASP A 3 -1.81 -6.77 15.66
C ASP A 3 -2.70 -6.44 14.46
N GLY A 4 -3.68 -5.55 14.65
CA GLY A 4 -4.74 -5.30 13.65
C GLY A 4 -4.23 -4.93 12.26
N LEU A 5 -3.02 -4.37 12.16
CA LEU A 5 -2.36 -4.07 10.90
C LEU A 5 -1.79 -5.31 10.20
N SER A 6 -1.24 -6.27 10.96
CA SER A 6 -0.76 -7.56 10.44
C SER A 6 -1.93 -8.38 9.91
N ASP A 7 -3.01 -8.51 10.71
CA ASP A 7 -4.25 -9.18 10.29
C ASP A 7 -4.82 -8.55 9.00
N LEU A 8 -4.92 -7.21 8.95
CA LEU A 8 -5.38 -6.51 7.74
C LEU A 8 -4.49 -6.83 6.54
N THR A 9 -3.18 -6.90 6.73
CA THR A 9 -2.20 -7.16 5.65
C THR A 9 -2.39 -8.56 5.06
N GLU A 10 -2.53 -9.57 5.93
CA GLU A 10 -2.76 -10.94 5.51
C GLU A 10 -4.11 -11.09 4.82
N ASP A 11 -5.18 -10.57 5.44
CA ASP A 11 -6.54 -10.73 4.96
C ASP A 11 -6.76 -9.97 3.64
N ILE A 12 -6.17 -8.79 3.44
CA ILE A 12 -6.21 -8.09 2.13
C ILE A 12 -5.56 -8.97 1.06
N ALA A 13 -4.37 -9.53 1.31
CA ALA A 13 -3.69 -10.36 0.33
C ALA A 13 -4.50 -11.62 -0.02
N GLU A 14 -5.24 -12.18 0.94
CA GLU A 14 -6.14 -13.33 0.73
C GLU A 14 -7.33 -12.97 -0.18
N VAL A 15 -7.98 -11.80 0.02
CA VAL A 15 -9.18 -11.43 -0.76
C VAL A 15 -8.88 -10.79 -2.11
N ILE A 16 -7.66 -10.29 -2.34
CA ILE A 16 -7.28 -9.62 -3.60
C ILE A 16 -7.69 -10.42 -4.85
N PRO A 17 -7.42 -11.75 -4.97
CA PRO A 17 -7.81 -12.51 -6.16
C PRO A 17 -9.32 -12.54 -6.42
N ASP A 18 -10.13 -12.61 -5.37
CA ASP A 18 -11.59 -12.65 -5.48
C ASP A 18 -12.17 -11.29 -5.89
N VAL A 19 -11.62 -10.20 -5.34
CA VAL A 19 -11.95 -8.82 -5.77
C VAL A 19 -11.50 -8.58 -7.20
N ASP A 20 -10.26 -8.96 -7.52
CA ASP A 20 -9.67 -8.83 -8.84
C ASP A 20 -10.56 -9.51 -9.89
N SER A 21 -10.99 -10.76 -9.67
CA SER A 21 -11.80 -11.54 -10.63
C SER A 21 -13.14 -10.91 -11.01
N ARG A 22 -13.69 -10.03 -10.18
CA ARG A 22 -14.98 -9.34 -10.38
C ARG A 22 -14.84 -7.87 -10.76
N THR A 23 -13.61 -7.36 -10.76
CA THR A 23 -13.33 -5.96 -11.07
C THR A 23 -13.19 -5.78 -12.58
N GLY A 24 -14.08 -5.01 -13.20
CA GLY A 24 -13.84 -4.49 -14.55
C GLY A 24 -12.92 -3.28 -14.49
N GLY A 25 -12.31 -2.88 -15.62
CA GLY A 25 -11.41 -1.72 -15.60
C GLY A 25 -11.21 -1.02 -16.94
N GLN A 26 -10.85 0.27 -16.88
CA GLN A 26 -10.63 1.10 -18.07
C GLN A 26 -9.53 0.56 -18.98
N TYR A 27 -8.52 -0.11 -18.41
CA TYR A 27 -7.35 -0.64 -19.13
C TYR A 27 -7.29 -2.16 -19.13
N GLY A 28 -8.45 -2.80 -18.95
CA GLY A 28 -8.58 -4.25 -18.83
C GLY A 28 -9.19 -4.63 -17.49
N ASP A 29 -9.77 -5.82 -17.43
CA ASP A 29 -10.37 -6.34 -16.20
C ASP A 29 -9.27 -6.69 -15.19
N GLY A 30 -9.61 -6.60 -13.91
CA GLY A 30 -8.74 -6.81 -12.77
C GLY A 30 -8.47 -5.54 -11.96
N ILE A 31 -8.22 -5.72 -10.67
CA ILE A 31 -8.07 -4.65 -9.67
C ILE A 31 -6.88 -3.73 -9.98
N GLY A 32 -5.85 -4.24 -10.67
CA GLY A 32 -4.68 -3.46 -11.10
C GLY A 32 -4.99 -2.26 -12.03
N SER A 33 -6.16 -2.28 -12.70
CA SER A 33 -6.67 -1.16 -13.51
C SER A 33 -7.12 0.04 -12.69
N GLU A 34 -7.49 -0.17 -11.44
CA GLU A 34 -8.04 0.86 -10.57
C GLU A 34 -6.94 1.71 -9.93
N ASN A 35 -7.34 2.90 -9.46
CA ASN A 35 -6.46 3.78 -8.68
C ASN A 35 -6.41 3.34 -7.20
N GLU A 36 -5.46 3.87 -6.44
CA GLU A 36 -5.20 3.53 -5.03
C GLU A 36 -6.47 3.59 -4.16
N GLU A 37 -7.16 4.73 -4.15
CA GLU A 37 -8.40 4.94 -3.38
C GLU A 37 -9.47 3.89 -3.70
N ARG A 38 -9.65 3.57 -4.99
CA ARG A 38 -10.65 2.58 -5.43
C ARG A 38 -10.23 1.16 -5.08
N GLN A 39 -8.93 0.83 -5.13
CA GLN A 39 -8.46 -0.49 -4.69
C GLN A 39 -8.71 -0.67 -3.19
N ILE A 40 -8.41 0.33 -2.36
CA ILE A 40 -8.67 0.29 -0.91
C ILE A 40 -10.16 0.11 -0.63
N GLU A 41 -11.03 0.85 -1.35
CA GLU A 41 -12.48 0.70 -1.25
C GLU A 41 -12.93 -0.74 -1.50
N LEU A 42 -12.56 -1.28 -2.66
CA LEU A 42 -13.01 -2.60 -3.10
C LEU A 42 -12.52 -3.72 -2.15
N LEU A 43 -11.28 -3.60 -1.67
CA LEU A 43 -10.69 -4.58 -0.75
C LEU A 43 -11.35 -4.52 0.63
N LEU A 44 -11.56 -3.31 1.16
CA LEU A 44 -12.22 -3.15 2.45
C LEU A 44 -13.69 -3.59 2.40
N ASP A 45 -14.40 -3.30 1.32
CA ASP A 45 -15.78 -3.74 1.15
C ASP A 45 -15.88 -5.26 1.11
N GLU A 46 -14.96 -5.94 0.41
CA GLU A 46 -14.91 -7.41 0.43
C GLU A 46 -14.62 -7.97 1.82
N LEU A 47 -13.63 -7.40 2.51
CA LEU A 47 -13.29 -7.81 3.88
C LEU A 47 -14.48 -7.63 4.83
N ARG A 48 -15.24 -6.54 4.69
CA ARG A 48 -16.46 -6.29 5.47
C ARG A 48 -17.57 -7.29 5.19
N GLU A 49 -17.70 -7.75 3.95
CA GLU A 49 -18.68 -8.79 3.59
C GLU A 49 -18.33 -10.14 4.22
N GLN A 50 -17.04 -10.44 4.36
CA GLN A 50 -16.56 -11.73 4.86
C GLN A 50 -16.35 -11.78 6.39
N ASP A 51 -15.92 -10.68 7.00
CA ASP A 51 -15.56 -10.64 8.41
C ASP A 51 -16.01 -9.34 9.11
N SER A 52 -16.77 -9.51 10.20
CA SER A 52 -17.28 -8.43 11.04
C SER A 52 -16.20 -7.55 11.68
N ARG A 53 -14.95 -8.03 11.81
CA ARG A 53 -13.82 -7.25 12.37
C ARG A 53 -13.57 -5.96 11.57
N TYR A 54 -13.85 -5.96 10.26
CA TYR A 54 -13.59 -4.84 9.37
C TYR A 54 -14.75 -3.82 9.27
N GLN A 55 -15.88 -4.08 9.94
CA GLN A 55 -17.04 -3.20 9.92
C GLN A 55 -16.77 -1.85 10.62
N GLU A 56 -15.89 -1.86 11.61
CA GLU A 56 -15.50 -0.67 12.39
C GLU A 56 -14.26 0.04 11.82
N VAL A 57 -13.64 -0.50 10.76
CA VAL A 57 -12.56 0.23 10.06
C VAL A 57 -13.18 1.44 9.37
N GLU A 58 -12.72 2.64 9.69
CA GLU A 58 -13.17 3.87 9.03
C GLU A 58 -12.24 4.23 7.87
N ARG A 59 -12.78 4.89 6.85
CA ARG A 59 -12.01 5.41 5.71
C ARG A 59 -11.99 6.92 5.74
N GLU A 60 -10.92 7.50 5.20
CA GLU A 60 -10.81 8.94 4.98
C GLU A 60 -11.05 9.71 6.29
N VAL A 61 -10.31 9.39 7.36
CA VAL A 61 -10.49 10.02 8.68
C VAL A 61 -9.76 11.36 8.70
N PRO A 62 -10.41 12.49 9.04
CA PRO A 62 -9.75 13.80 9.05
C PRO A 62 -8.60 13.85 10.05
N TYR A 63 -7.47 14.43 9.62
CA TYR A 63 -6.41 14.81 10.56
C TYR A 63 -6.86 15.99 11.43
N PRO A 64 -6.49 16.05 12.73
CA PRO A 64 -6.93 17.10 13.65
C PRO A 64 -6.61 18.54 13.20
N GLU A 65 -5.44 18.75 12.59
CA GLU A 65 -4.93 20.08 12.22
C GLU A 65 -4.68 20.27 10.71
N SER A 66 -5.17 19.35 9.88
CA SER A 66 -4.99 19.39 8.41
C SER A 66 -6.32 19.25 7.67
N ALA A 67 -6.34 19.72 6.42
CA ALA A 67 -7.44 19.43 5.49
C ALA A 67 -7.30 18.04 4.83
N GLU A 68 -6.16 17.38 5.04
CA GLU A 68 -5.87 16.02 4.61
C GLU A 68 -6.64 15.00 5.45
N ARG A 69 -6.75 13.78 4.93
CA ARG A 69 -7.49 12.68 5.53
C ARG A 69 -6.60 11.45 5.48
N CYS A 70 -6.58 10.69 6.58
CA CYS A 70 -5.91 9.41 6.68
C CYS A 70 -6.75 8.35 5.98
N ASP A 71 -6.12 7.50 5.17
CA ASP A 71 -6.84 6.53 4.34
C ASP A 71 -7.70 5.57 5.16
N LEU A 72 -7.19 5.06 6.27
CA LEU A 72 -7.86 4.08 7.13
C LEU A 72 -7.64 4.37 8.62
N MET A 73 -8.64 4.06 9.43
CA MET A 73 -8.53 4.00 10.89
C MET A 73 -8.99 2.62 11.35
N LEU A 74 -8.09 1.87 12.00
CA LEU A 74 -8.39 0.54 12.52
C LEU A 74 -9.22 0.64 13.83
N PRO A 75 -9.95 -0.43 14.22
CA PRO A 75 -10.81 -0.39 15.41
C PRO A 75 -10.05 -0.16 16.73
N ASP A 76 -8.74 -0.44 16.74
CA ASP A 76 -7.87 -0.18 17.88
C ASP A 76 -7.36 1.27 17.93
N GLY A 77 -7.78 2.13 17.00
CA GLY A 77 -7.37 3.52 16.88
C GLY A 77 -6.06 3.74 16.11
N THR A 78 -5.54 2.72 15.42
CA THR A 78 -4.34 2.86 14.58
C THR A 78 -4.70 3.54 13.24
N PRO A 79 -4.25 4.77 12.98
CA PRO A 79 -4.32 5.38 11.64
C PRO A 79 -3.38 4.67 10.66
N VAL A 80 -3.82 4.46 9.43
CA VAL A 80 -3.05 3.77 8.39
C VAL A 80 -3.12 4.55 7.07
N GLU A 81 -1.95 4.89 6.52
CA GLU A 81 -1.82 5.48 5.18
C GLU A 81 -1.40 4.41 4.16
N ALA A 82 -2.08 4.37 3.04
CA ALA A 82 -1.89 3.37 2.01
C ALA A 82 -1.10 3.91 0.81
N LYS A 83 -0.45 3.00 0.08
CA LYS A 83 0.25 3.32 -1.15
C LYS A 83 0.16 2.24 -2.21
N LEU A 84 -0.24 2.64 -3.41
CA LEU A 84 -0.14 1.83 -4.60
C LEU A 84 1.29 1.88 -5.14
N ILE A 85 1.98 0.75 -5.05
CA ILE A 85 3.38 0.58 -5.45
C ILE A 85 3.42 -0.29 -6.71
N ARG A 86 3.54 0.35 -7.87
CA ARG A 86 3.62 -0.36 -9.15
C ARG A 86 4.68 0.23 -10.07
N TYR A 87 5.36 -0.65 -10.78
CA TYR A 87 6.34 -0.30 -11.79
C TYR A 87 5.71 -0.03 -13.17
N TRP A 88 4.54 -0.61 -13.44
CA TRP A 88 3.75 -0.37 -14.64
C TRP A 88 2.38 0.14 -14.27
N ARG A 89 1.88 1.02 -15.12
CA ARG A 89 0.47 1.36 -15.18
C ARG A 89 -0.30 0.21 -15.80
N ALA A 90 -1.62 0.24 -15.64
CA ALA A 90 -2.49 -0.81 -16.18
C ALA A 90 -2.43 -0.93 -17.71
N ASN A 91 -2.13 0.16 -18.41
CA ASN A 91 -1.93 0.16 -19.86
C ASN A 91 -0.58 -0.45 -20.32
N GLY A 92 0.27 -0.89 -19.39
CA GLY A 92 1.60 -1.46 -19.68
C GLY A 92 2.72 -0.44 -19.84
N ASP A 93 2.45 0.87 -19.71
CA ASP A 93 3.52 1.87 -19.69
C ASP A 93 4.24 1.85 -18.33
N PRO A 94 5.56 2.14 -18.30
CA PRO A 94 6.27 2.36 -17.04
C PRO A 94 5.60 3.45 -16.19
N GLU A 95 5.61 3.30 -14.87
CA GLU A 95 5.22 4.35 -13.94
C GLU A 95 6.44 5.22 -13.56
N PRO A 96 6.64 6.38 -14.21
CA PRO A 96 7.82 7.21 -13.98
C PRO A 96 7.90 7.80 -12.58
N ASN A 97 6.78 7.88 -11.86
CA ASN A 97 6.73 8.52 -10.54
C ASN A 97 6.81 7.52 -9.37
N MET A 98 6.95 6.22 -9.61
CA MET A 98 6.99 5.23 -8.52
C MET A 98 8.06 5.60 -7.49
N TYR A 99 9.31 5.79 -7.93
CA TYR A 99 10.40 6.15 -7.02
C TYR A 99 10.14 7.45 -6.27
N LYS A 100 9.51 8.42 -6.93
CA LYS A 100 9.15 9.70 -6.33
C LYS A 100 8.10 9.53 -5.25
N HIS A 101 7.04 8.75 -5.51
CA HIS A 101 5.94 8.53 -4.57
C HIS A 101 6.27 7.57 -3.43
N VAL A 102 7.33 6.76 -3.58
CA VAL A 102 7.68 5.75 -2.58
C VAL A 102 8.88 6.19 -1.74
N PHE A 103 9.94 6.71 -2.35
CA PHE A 103 11.23 6.92 -1.67
C PHE A 103 11.66 8.38 -1.53
N SER A 104 10.85 9.36 -1.96
CA SER A 104 11.29 10.75 -1.94
C SER A 104 10.91 11.46 -0.64
N PRO A 105 11.88 11.99 0.13
CA PRO A 105 11.60 12.82 1.31
C PRO A 105 11.32 14.29 0.95
N PHE A 106 11.45 14.66 -0.34
CA PHE A 106 11.37 16.05 -0.81
C PHE A 106 10.03 16.38 -1.48
N HIS A 107 9.12 15.42 -1.54
CA HIS A 107 7.79 15.57 -2.12
C HIS A 107 6.73 15.23 -1.08
N LYS A 108 5.54 15.79 -1.24
CA LYS A 108 4.38 15.44 -0.41
C LYS A 108 3.70 14.17 -0.92
N ASN A 109 2.96 13.52 -0.03
CA ASN A 109 2.17 12.34 -0.30
C ASN A 109 3.06 11.23 -0.86
N THR A 110 4.18 10.99 -0.19
CA THR A 110 5.07 9.85 -0.40
C THR A 110 5.02 8.97 0.83
N LEU A 111 5.31 7.67 0.71
CA LEU A 111 5.35 6.78 1.87
C LEU A 111 6.22 7.32 3.02
N LEU A 112 7.32 8.02 2.70
CA LEU A 112 8.19 8.61 3.72
C LEU A 112 7.55 9.83 4.41
N THR A 113 6.89 10.72 3.67
CA THR A 113 6.19 11.85 4.29
C THR A 113 4.91 11.42 4.99
N ASP A 114 4.26 10.37 4.50
CA ASP A 114 3.04 9.81 5.09
C ASP A 114 3.38 9.20 6.46
N ALA A 115 4.49 8.46 6.57
CA ALA A 115 5.04 8.01 7.86
C ALA A 115 5.29 9.17 8.84
N HIS A 116 5.95 10.22 8.37
CA HIS A 116 6.25 11.39 9.21
C HIS A 116 4.98 12.13 9.66
N SER A 117 4.00 12.30 8.76
CA SER A 117 2.71 12.91 9.09
C SER A 117 1.96 12.12 10.16
N LEU A 118 1.96 10.78 10.07
CA LEU A 118 1.31 9.93 11.07
C LEU A 118 1.89 10.17 12.46
N THR A 119 3.22 10.21 12.59
CA THR A 119 3.89 10.37 13.90
C THR A 119 3.84 11.80 14.45
N GLU A 120 3.82 12.82 13.60
CA GLU A 120 3.71 14.23 14.03
C GLU A 120 2.27 14.63 14.38
N SER A 121 1.28 13.86 13.91
CA SER A 121 -0.13 14.18 14.14
C SER A 121 -0.67 13.58 15.45
N GLU A 122 -1.65 14.24 16.05
CA GLU A 122 -2.38 13.70 17.22
C GLU A 122 -3.51 12.73 16.82
N ILE A 123 -3.48 12.15 15.62
CA ILE A 123 -4.57 11.29 15.11
C ILE A 123 -4.58 9.90 15.79
N GLY A 124 -3.44 9.44 16.33
CA GLY A 124 -3.30 8.20 17.07
C GLY A 124 -1.94 8.09 17.75
N ASP A 125 -1.80 7.16 18.69
CA ASP A 125 -0.55 6.97 19.46
C ASP A 125 0.54 6.22 18.68
N ARG A 126 0.16 5.50 17.61
CA ARG A 126 1.03 4.76 16.70
C ARG A 126 0.44 4.80 15.29
N GLY A 127 1.26 4.80 14.25
CA GLY A 127 0.81 4.80 12.86
C GLY A 127 1.08 3.50 12.12
N GLY A 128 0.35 3.28 11.03
CA GLY A 128 0.59 2.20 10.08
C GLY A 128 0.81 2.72 8.66
N LEU A 129 1.67 2.05 7.90
CA LEU A 129 1.73 2.19 6.45
C LEU A 129 1.25 0.89 5.79
N LEU A 130 0.59 1.00 4.63
CA LEU A 130 0.08 -0.14 3.86
C LEU A 130 0.44 -0.02 2.37
N GLY A 131 1.41 -0.79 1.91
CA GLY A 131 1.84 -0.84 0.51
C GLY A 131 1.11 -1.92 -0.29
N LEU A 132 0.36 -1.53 -1.32
CA LEU A 132 -0.19 -2.42 -2.35
C LEU A 132 0.83 -2.56 -3.47
N PHE A 133 1.69 -3.57 -3.36
CA PHE A 133 2.79 -3.79 -4.28
C PHE A 133 2.42 -4.73 -5.42
N TYR A 134 2.60 -4.31 -6.67
CA TYR A 134 2.51 -5.18 -7.84
C TYR A 134 3.90 -5.53 -8.38
N LYS A 135 4.16 -6.83 -8.48
CA LYS A 135 5.45 -7.33 -8.97
C LYS A 135 5.63 -7.02 -10.45
N ARG A 136 6.89 -6.89 -10.82
CA ARG A 136 7.37 -6.90 -12.20
C ARG A 136 7.02 -8.17 -12.95
N ALA A 137 6.64 -8.01 -14.22
CA ALA A 137 6.42 -9.12 -15.13
C ALA A 137 7.74 -9.86 -15.44
N ASP A 138 7.69 -11.19 -15.48
CA ASP A 138 8.89 -12.02 -15.63
C ASP A 138 9.48 -11.97 -17.06
N ASP A 139 8.70 -11.60 -18.07
CA ASP A 139 9.05 -11.59 -19.50
C ASP A 139 9.54 -10.23 -20.02
N GLU A 140 9.85 -9.30 -19.11
CA GLU A 140 10.20 -7.94 -19.50
C GLU A 140 11.61 -7.82 -20.11
N PRO A 141 11.74 -7.19 -21.30
CA PRO A 141 13.05 -6.88 -21.86
C PRO A 141 13.80 -5.86 -20.99
N GLU A 142 15.10 -6.10 -20.75
CA GLU A 142 15.96 -5.29 -19.87
C GLU A 142 16.27 -3.86 -20.39
N THR A 143 15.45 -3.31 -21.29
CA THR A 143 15.80 -2.16 -22.13
C THR A 143 15.38 -0.79 -21.56
N VAL A 144 15.08 -0.68 -20.26
CA VAL A 144 14.86 0.63 -19.64
C VAL A 144 16.14 1.05 -18.94
N ASP A 145 16.87 1.99 -19.55
CA ASP A 145 18.14 2.61 -19.11
C ASP A 145 18.05 3.38 -17.76
N ALA A 146 17.05 3.09 -16.93
CA ALA A 146 16.81 3.74 -15.64
C ALA A 146 16.38 2.73 -14.57
N LEU A 147 17.20 1.71 -14.29
CA LEU A 147 16.90 0.74 -13.21
C LEU A 147 18.15 0.43 -12.38
N PRO A 148 18.46 1.21 -11.34
CA PRO A 148 19.36 0.74 -10.30
C PRO A 148 18.54 -0.17 -9.36
N SER A 149 18.57 -1.49 -9.64
CA SER A 149 17.98 -2.62 -8.91
C SER A 149 16.44 -2.66 -8.76
N ARG A 150 15.82 -3.67 -9.36
CA ARG A 150 14.40 -4.02 -9.29
C ARG A 150 14.10 -4.51 -7.87
N TYR A 151 13.40 -3.71 -7.07
CA TYR A 151 13.08 -4.07 -5.70
C TYR A 151 11.99 -5.15 -5.66
N THR A 152 12.22 -6.17 -4.85
CA THR A 152 11.21 -7.10 -4.37
C THR A 152 10.33 -6.43 -3.31
N ALA A 153 9.24 -7.08 -2.90
CA ALA A 153 8.42 -6.57 -1.79
C ALA A 153 9.28 -6.41 -0.52
N GLU A 154 10.17 -7.37 -0.28
CA GLU A 154 11.10 -7.40 0.84
C GLU A 154 12.13 -6.27 0.77
N ASP A 155 12.66 -5.97 -0.42
CA ASP A 155 13.59 -4.85 -0.57
C ASP A 155 12.90 -3.50 -0.34
N ILE A 156 11.64 -3.34 -0.79
CA ILE A 156 10.85 -2.13 -0.51
C ILE A 156 10.57 -2.03 0.99
N ALA A 157 10.15 -3.13 1.61
CA ALA A 157 9.88 -3.21 3.04
C ALA A 157 11.08 -2.74 3.89
N ASP A 158 12.24 -3.35 3.66
CA ASP A 158 13.48 -3.01 4.36
C ASP A 158 13.95 -1.57 4.06
N LYS A 159 13.82 -1.13 2.80
CA LYS A 159 14.25 0.21 2.41
C LYS A 159 13.39 1.31 3.04
N ILE A 160 12.07 1.16 3.06
CA ILE A 160 11.17 2.16 3.65
C ILE A 160 11.46 2.33 5.13
N ALA A 161 11.57 1.24 5.89
CA ALA A 161 11.90 1.29 7.31
C ALA A 161 13.20 2.07 7.57
N LYS A 162 14.25 1.79 6.79
CA LYS A 162 15.54 2.49 6.89
C LYS A 162 15.46 3.96 6.49
N ASP A 163 14.74 4.27 5.43
CA ASP A 163 14.62 5.64 4.93
C ASP A 163 13.80 6.53 5.88
N VAL A 164 12.71 6.02 6.45
CA VAL A 164 11.89 6.75 7.45
C VAL A 164 12.76 7.11 8.65
N ALA A 165 13.47 6.14 9.22
CA ALA A 165 14.40 6.37 10.34
C ALA A 165 15.51 7.36 9.98
N TYR A 166 16.09 7.25 8.78
CA TYR A 166 17.17 8.13 8.35
C TYR A 166 16.72 9.59 8.13
N TRP A 167 15.56 9.80 7.50
CA TRP A 167 15.12 11.14 7.08
C TRP A 167 14.35 11.90 8.15
N TYR A 168 13.61 11.19 9.01
CA TYR A 168 12.67 11.80 9.95
C TYR A 168 12.94 11.46 11.42
N ASP A 169 13.94 10.62 11.73
CA ASP A 169 14.23 10.18 13.10
C ASP A 169 13.02 9.50 13.77
N VAL A 170 12.21 8.82 12.95
CA VAL A 170 11.01 8.06 13.33
C VAL A 170 11.34 6.57 13.31
N GLU A 171 10.94 5.82 14.33
CA GLU A 171 11.12 4.37 14.32
C GLU A 171 10.10 3.74 13.37
N ALA A 172 10.58 2.93 12.45
CA ALA A 172 9.73 2.22 11.50
C ALA A 172 10.17 0.76 11.42
N SER A 173 9.22 -0.16 11.51
CA SER A 173 9.48 -1.59 11.41
C SER A 173 8.48 -2.27 10.49
N VAL A 174 8.96 -3.25 9.72
CA VAL A 174 8.09 -4.07 8.88
C VAL A 174 7.22 -4.92 9.80
N CYS A 175 5.90 -4.80 9.62
CA CYS A 175 4.89 -5.55 10.36
C CYS A 175 4.64 -6.90 9.67
N GLU A 176 4.23 -6.89 8.40
CA GLU A 176 3.93 -8.10 7.63
C GLU A 176 4.18 -7.91 6.12
N ILE A 177 4.48 -9.00 5.40
CA ILE A 177 4.58 -9.03 3.93
C ILE A 177 3.79 -10.25 3.42
N SER A 178 2.54 -10.01 3.02
CA SER A 178 1.66 -11.08 2.52
C SER A 178 1.57 -11.05 0.99
N HIS A 179 1.97 -12.15 0.34
CA HIS A 179 2.04 -12.26 -1.12
C HIS A 179 0.73 -12.79 -1.72
N PHE A 180 0.36 -12.28 -2.90
CA PHE A 180 -0.78 -12.74 -3.68
C PHE A 180 -0.40 -12.99 -5.14
N SER A 181 -1.15 -13.84 -5.82
CA SER A 181 -0.92 -14.17 -7.24
C SER A 181 -2.20 -14.66 -7.92
N GLY A 182 -2.13 -14.83 -9.25
CA GLY A 182 -3.24 -15.38 -10.03
C GLY A 182 -4.27 -14.34 -10.46
N LEU A 183 -3.89 -13.05 -10.46
CA LEU A 183 -4.77 -11.98 -10.88
C LEU A 183 -5.00 -12.01 -12.40
N GLN A 184 -6.20 -11.60 -12.81
CA GLN A 184 -6.66 -11.63 -14.19
C GLN A 184 -6.05 -10.52 -15.05
N HIS A 185 -5.66 -9.39 -14.44
CA HIS A 185 -5.10 -8.27 -15.17
C HIS A 185 -3.83 -8.68 -15.93
N THR A 186 -3.68 -8.23 -17.17
CA THR A 186 -2.60 -8.72 -18.05
C THR A 186 -1.21 -8.26 -17.61
N ILE A 187 -1.13 -7.12 -16.93
CA ILE A 187 0.11 -6.52 -16.41
C ILE A 187 0.33 -6.87 -14.93
N HIS A 188 -0.73 -6.87 -14.14
CA HIS A 188 -0.66 -6.91 -12.68
C HIS A 188 -1.14 -8.27 -12.17
N LYS A 189 -0.31 -9.31 -12.36
CA LYS A 189 -0.70 -10.71 -12.10
C LYS A 189 -0.46 -11.22 -10.69
N GLN A 190 0.45 -10.56 -9.97
CA GLN A 190 0.93 -10.97 -8.65
C GLN A 190 1.61 -9.79 -7.95
N GLY A 191 1.78 -9.91 -6.64
CA GLY A 191 2.24 -8.82 -5.81
C GLY A 191 2.31 -9.19 -4.34
N ALA A 192 2.38 -8.18 -3.48
CA ALA A 192 2.31 -8.32 -2.04
C ALA A 192 1.59 -7.12 -1.42
N ILE A 193 0.96 -7.35 -0.27
CA ILE A 193 0.63 -6.30 0.68
C ILE A 193 1.76 -6.23 1.69
N ILE A 194 2.27 -5.03 1.90
CA ILE A 194 3.37 -4.76 2.82
C ILE A 194 2.85 -3.81 3.88
N SER A 195 3.12 -4.09 5.15
CA SER A 195 2.81 -3.13 6.21
C SER A 195 4.00 -2.78 7.07
N TRP A 196 3.95 -1.58 7.63
CA TRP A 196 4.93 -1.08 8.57
C TRP A 196 4.22 -0.42 9.74
N ILE A 197 4.77 -0.59 10.94
CA ILE A 197 4.42 0.24 12.10
C ILE A 197 5.40 1.42 12.15
N VAL A 198 4.89 2.60 12.48
CA VAL A 198 5.67 3.82 12.70
C VAL A 198 5.36 4.43 14.07
N GLU A 199 6.42 4.74 14.84
CA GLU A 199 6.35 5.26 16.22
C GLU A 199 7.55 6.16 16.62
#